data_AF-G5DZU2-F1
#
_entry.id   AF-G5DZU2-F1
#
_cell.length_a   1.000
_cell.length_b   1.000
_cell.length_c   1.000
_cell.angle_alpha   90.00
_cell.angle_beta   90.00
_cell.angle_gamma   90.00
#
_symmetry.space_group_name_H-M   'P 1'
#
loop_
_entity.id
_entity.type
_entity.pdbx_description
1 polymer ?
#
loop_
_entity_poly.entity_id
_entity_poly.type
_entity_poly.pdbx_seq_one_letter_code
_entity_poly.pdbx_strand_id
1 'polypeptide(L)'
;IIPPAPAKPDFDGPREKMQKLGEGEGPMTKDEFVKVKQELEAEYLAVFKKTVSVHEIFLQRLASHPILYKDSNFHIFLEYDQDLSVRRKNTKEMFGVFFKSMVKSADEVLFSGVKEVDEFFEQEKIFLVNYYNRIRDSCTKADKMTRVHKNVADDYIHISAALTCVA
;
A
#
# COMPACT_ATOMS: atom_id res chain seq x y z
N ILE A 1 17.27 1.67 -8.63
CA ILE A 1 16.04 2.51 -8.53
C ILE A 1 15.59 2.48 -7.07
N ILE A 2 15.25 3.63 -6.47
CA ILE A 2 14.77 3.70 -5.08
C ILE A 2 13.33 3.13 -5.04
N PRO A 3 13.03 2.14 -4.17
CA PRO A 3 11.68 1.62 -4.07
C PRO A 3 10.69 2.70 -3.58
N PRO A 4 9.43 2.67 -4.03
CA PRO A 4 8.44 3.64 -3.59
C PRO A 4 8.21 3.51 -2.09
N ALA A 5 8.06 4.65 -1.40
CA ALA A 5 7.79 4.67 0.03
C ALA A 5 6.46 3.95 0.33
N PRO A 6 6.39 3.16 1.42
CA PRO A 6 5.14 2.59 1.89
C PRO A 6 4.10 3.68 2.14
N ALA A 7 2.87 3.45 1.73
CA ALA A 7 1.76 4.34 2.07
C ALA A 7 1.50 4.29 3.57
N LYS A 8 1.08 5.43 4.14
CA LYS A 8 0.67 5.51 5.54
C LYS A 8 -0.48 4.52 5.76
N PRO A 9 -0.47 3.74 6.86
CA PRO A 9 -1.59 2.87 7.21
C PRO A 9 -2.89 3.69 7.33
N ASP A 10 -3.95 3.24 6.66
CA ASP A 10 -5.28 3.84 6.72
C ASP A 10 -6.24 2.85 7.38
N PHE A 11 -6.74 3.22 8.56
CA PHE A 11 -7.68 2.42 9.35
C PHE A 11 -9.01 3.14 9.57
N ASP A 12 -9.28 4.23 8.85
CA ASP A 12 -10.42 5.11 9.14
C ASP A 12 -11.75 4.37 8.92
N GLY A 13 -11.88 3.63 7.83
CA GLY A 13 -13.07 2.82 7.53
C GLY A 13 -13.40 1.77 8.60
N PRO A 14 -12.47 0.83 8.91
CA PRO A 14 -12.69 -0.16 9.98
C PRO A 14 -12.97 0.47 11.35
N ARG A 15 -12.29 1.58 11.69
CA ARG A 15 -12.51 2.29 12.96
C ARG A 15 -13.89 2.93 13.04
N GLU A 16 -14.33 3.61 11.99
CA GLU A 16 -15.64 4.26 11.94
C GLU A 16 -16.76 3.21 12.08
N LYS A 17 -16.64 2.08 11.38
CA LYS A 17 -17.60 0.97 11.50
C LYS A 17 -17.64 0.38 12.92
N MET A 18 -16.48 0.19 13.55
CA MET A 18 -16.42 -0.28 14.94
C MET A 18 -17.02 0.71 15.93
N GLN A 19 -16.82 2.01 15.70
CA GLN A 19 -17.42 3.05 16.51
C GLN A 19 -18.95 3.02 16.41
N LYS A 20 -19.50 2.97 15.18
CA LYS A 20 -20.95 2.87 14.95
C LYS A 20 -21.57 1.62 15.57
N LEU A 21 -20.85 0.49 15.54
CA LEU A 21 -21.28 -0.73 16.24
C LEU A 21 -21.35 -0.52 17.76
N GLY A 22 -20.42 0.22 18.34
CA GLY A 22 -20.39 0.54 19.77
C GLY A 22 -21.44 1.57 20.20
N GLU A 23 -21.84 2.47 19.31
CA GLU A 23 -22.88 3.50 19.55
C GLU A 23 -24.31 2.92 19.50
N GLY A 24 -24.48 1.68 19.03
CA GLY A 24 -25.70 0.90 19.23
C GLY A 24 -26.91 1.41 18.44
N GLU A 25 -26.77 1.65 17.14
CA GLU A 25 -27.91 1.97 16.27
C GLU A 25 -28.66 0.69 15.83
N GLY A 26 -29.64 0.27 16.63
CA GLY A 26 -30.70 -0.66 16.22
C GLY A 26 -30.97 -1.82 17.19
N PRO A 27 -32.12 -2.51 17.06
CA PRO A 27 -32.44 -3.70 17.84
C PRO A 27 -31.62 -4.90 17.34
N MET A 28 -30.33 -4.91 17.65
CA MET A 28 -29.41 -5.98 17.33
C MET A 28 -29.44 -7.04 18.44
N THR A 29 -29.59 -8.30 18.06
CA THR A 29 -29.45 -9.42 19.00
C THR A 29 -27.98 -9.61 19.39
N LYS A 30 -27.73 -10.26 20.53
CA LYS A 30 -26.35 -10.51 20.99
C LYS A 30 -25.53 -11.30 19.98
N ASP A 31 -26.14 -12.26 19.29
CA ASP A 31 -25.47 -13.10 18.30
C ASP A 31 -25.11 -12.30 17.04
N GLU A 32 -26.00 -11.41 16.60
CA GLU A 32 -25.73 -10.48 15.50
C GLU A 32 -24.59 -9.51 15.85
N PHE A 33 -24.55 -9.02 17.09
CA PHE A 33 -23.46 -8.15 17.55
C PHE A 33 -22.11 -8.83 17.52
N VAL A 34 -22.03 -10.06 18.04
CA VAL A 34 -20.79 -10.84 18.03
C VAL A 34 -20.33 -11.10 16.61
N LYS A 35 -21.25 -11.45 15.71
CA LYS A 35 -20.93 -11.70 14.30
C LYS A 35 -20.41 -10.46 13.59
N VAL A 36 -21.11 -9.33 13.70
CA VAL A 36 -20.69 -8.07 13.06
C VAL A 36 -19.36 -7.58 13.64
N LYS A 37 -19.16 -7.73 14.95
CA LYS A 37 -17.87 -7.40 15.59
C LYS A 37 -16.72 -8.23 14.99
N GLN A 38 -16.90 -9.55 14.87
CA GLN A 38 -15.88 -10.44 14.29
C GLN A 38 -15.56 -10.09 12.83
N GLU A 39 -16.57 -9.75 12.03
CA GLU A 39 -16.39 -9.32 10.64
C GLU A 39 -15.56 -8.02 10.56
N LEU A 40 -15.83 -7.05 11.43
CA LEU A 40 -15.06 -5.81 11.49
C LEU A 40 -13.62 -6.02 11.99
N GLU A 41 -13.41 -6.91 12.97
CA GLU A 41 -12.06 -7.30 13.42
C GLU A 41 -11.27 -7.96 12.28
N ALA A 42 -11.91 -8.83 11.50
CA ALA A 42 -11.31 -9.45 10.33
C ALA A 42 -10.94 -8.41 9.25
N GLU A 43 -11.81 -7.43 8.98
CA GLU A 43 -11.53 -6.32 8.06
C GLU A 43 -10.33 -5.48 8.54
N TYR A 44 -10.30 -5.12 9.82
CA TYR A 44 -9.18 -4.40 10.43
C TYR A 44 -7.86 -5.17 10.27
N LEU A 45 -7.87 -6.47 10.58
CA LEU A 45 -6.68 -7.33 10.47
C LEU A 45 -6.23 -7.51 9.02
N ALA A 46 -7.15 -7.55 8.05
CA ALA A 46 -6.81 -7.61 6.63
C ALA A 46 -6.06 -6.35 6.18
N VAL A 47 -6.53 -5.16 6.60
CA VAL A 47 -5.84 -3.89 6.34
C VAL A 47 -4.47 -3.87 7.01
N PHE A 48 -4.38 -4.27 8.28
CA PHE A 48 -3.11 -4.36 9.01
C PHE A 48 -2.10 -5.25 8.30
N LYS A 49 -2.49 -6.49 7.94
CA LYS A 49 -1.63 -7.43 7.23
C LYS A 49 -1.15 -6.87 5.89
N LYS A 50 -2.04 -6.23 5.13
CA LYS A 50 -1.68 -5.57 3.86
C LYS A 50 -0.65 -4.47 4.10
N THR A 51 -0.85 -3.62 5.10
CA THR A 51 0.10 -2.57 5.47
C THR A 51 1.46 -3.14 5.87
N VAL A 52 1.50 -4.16 6.74
CA VAL A 52 2.74 -4.82 7.16
C VAL A 52 3.48 -5.38 5.94
N SER A 53 2.77 -6.10 5.07
CA SER A 53 3.36 -6.66 3.85
C SER A 53 3.96 -5.58 2.94
N VAL A 54 3.30 -4.43 2.77
CA VAL A 54 3.85 -3.32 1.96
C VAL A 54 5.13 -2.75 2.58
N HIS A 55 5.18 -2.57 3.90
CA HIS A 55 6.37 -2.09 4.60
C HIS A 55 7.51 -3.11 4.54
N GLU A 56 7.20 -4.39 4.72
CA GLU A 56 8.16 -5.49 4.62
C GLU A 56 8.79 -5.56 3.23
N ILE A 57 7.98 -5.54 2.16
CA ILE A 57 8.46 -5.57 0.78
C ILE A 57 9.37 -4.37 0.48
N PHE A 58 9.07 -3.19 1.03
CA PHE A 58 9.93 -2.02 0.88
C PHE A 58 11.32 -2.26 1.49
N LEU A 59 11.40 -2.77 2.72
CA LEU A 59 12.67 -3.07 3.38
C LEU A 59 13.43 -4.19 2.67
N GLN A 60 12.74 -5.24 2.21
CA GLN A 60 13.34 -6.32 1.42
C GLN A 60 13.96 -5.79 0.13
N ARG A 61 13.30 -4.86 -0.57
CA ARG A 61 13.83 -4.23 -1.78
C ARG A 61 15.08 -3.40 -1.50
N LEU A 62 15.10 -2.65 -0.39
CA LEU A 62 16.29 -1.90 0.04
C LEU A 62 17.45 -2.86 0.34
N ALA A 63 17.18 -3.93 1.10
CA ALA A 63 18.18 -4.94 1.45
C ALA A 63 18.73 -5.69 0.23
N SER A 64 17.92 -5.94 -0.80
CA SER A 64 18.36 -6.60 -2.05
C SER A 64 19.13 -5.68 -3.01
N HIS A 65 19.06 -4.35 -2.82
CA HIS A 65 19.64 -3.41 -3.77
C HIS A 65 21.13 -3.19 -3.48
N PRO A 66 22.05 -3.42 -4.45
CA PRO A 66 23.51 -3.53 -4.23
C PRO A 66 24.18 -2.27 -3.65
N ILE A 67 23.50 -1.13 -3.72
CA ILE A 67 23.97 0.15 -3.17
C ILE A 67 23.18 0.55 -1.91
N LEU A 68 21.86 0.36 -1.87
CA LEU A 68 21.02 0.91 -0.80
C LEU A 68 21.13 0.08 0.48
N TYR A 69 21.45 -1.21 0.37
CA TYR A 69 21.67 -2.06 1.53
C TYR A 69 22.83 -1.60 2.41
N LYS A 70 23.79 -0.83 1.84
CA LYS A 70 24.97 -0.29 2.54
C LYS A 70 24.71 1.08 3.17
N ASP A 71 23.50 1.64 3.03
CA ASP A 71 23.21 2.98 3.54
C ASP A 71 23.24 2.97 5.08
N SER A 72 24.00 3.90 5.66
CA SER A 72 24.14 3.98 7.12
C SER A 72 22.81 4.28 7.82
N ASN A 73 21.90 5.05 7.21
CA ASN A 73 20.59 5.30 7.81
C ASN A 73 19.70 4.06 7.74
N PHE A 74 19.83 3.25 6.69
CA PHE A 74 19.12 1.97 6.59
C PHE A 74 19.59 0.98 7.67
N HIS A 75 20.90 0.88 7.92
CA HIS A 75 21.43 0.10 9.05
C HIS A 75 20.91 0.61 10.39
N ILE A 76 20.97 1.92 10.64
CA ILE A 76 20.41 2.51 11.87
C ILE A 76 18.91 2.21 11.98
N PHE A 77 18.16 2.29 10.88
CA PHE A 77 16.73 2.00 10.89
C PHE A 77 16.42 0.53 11.29
N LEU A 78 17.28 -0.42 10.94
CA LEU A 78 17.09 -1.84 11.24
C LEU A 78 17.65 -2.26 12.61
N GLU A 79 18.77 -1.68 13.03
CA GLU A 79 19.54 -2.15 14.19
C GLU A 79 19.30 -1.32 15.45
N TYR A 80 18.82 -0.08 15.31
CA TYR A 80 18.54 0.78 16.46
C TYR A 80 17.25 0.34 17.15
N ASP A 81 17.37 -0.02 18.43
CA ASP A 81 16.29 -0.61 19.24
C ASP A 81 15.45 0.41 20.02
N GLN A 82 15.77 1.70 19.90
CA GLN A 82 15.00 2.78 20.54
C GLN A 82 14.16 3.54 19.52
N ASP A 83 13.29 4.43 20.02
CA ASP A 83 12.40 5.20 19.16
C ASP A 83 13.18 6.15 18.23
N LEU A 84 13.00 5.98 16.93
CA LEU A 84 13.59 6.82 15.88
C LEU A 84 12.82 8.14 15.68
N SER A 85 11.62 8.29 16.26
CA SER A 85 10.79 9.50 16.11
C SER A 85 11.42 10.75 16.75
N VAL A 86 12.31 10.56 17.72
CA VAL A 86 13.10 11.62 18.38
C VAL A 86 14.39 11.98 17.63
N ARG A 87 14.64 11.37 16.47
CA ARG A 87 15.83 11.64 15.64
C ARG A 87 15.75 13.04 15.02
N ARG A 88 16.65 13.92 15.45
CA ARG A 88 16.89 15.26 14.86
C ARG A 88 17.22 15.08 13.36
N LYS A 89 16.54 15.82 12.48
CA LYS A 89 16.73 15.77 11.00
C LYS A 89 18.21 15.84 10.64
N ASN A 90 18.66 14.98 9.72
CA ASN A 90 20.06 14.94 9.27
C ASN A 90 20.38 16.22 8.44
N THR A 91 21.61 16.73 8.49
CA THR A 91 22.10 17.84 7.67
C THR A 91 21.72 17.69 6.19
N LYS A 92 21.74 16.47 5.64
CA LYS A 92 21.30 16.21 4.25
C LYS A 92 19.80 16.43 4.02
N GLU A 93 18.95 16.11 5.00
CA GLU A 93 17.50 16.35 4.95
C GLU A 93 17.19 17.84 5.11
N MET A 94 17.94 18.54 5.96
CA MET A 94 17.91 20.00 6.08
C MET A 94 18.26 20.68 4.75
N PHE A 95 19.33 20.24 4.05
CA PHE A 95 19.71 20.78 2.74
C PHE A 95 18.63 20.54 1.68
N GLY A 96 18.00 19.36 1.65
CA GLY A 96 16.87 19.09 0.75
C GLY A 96 15.67 20.01 0.99
N VAL A 97 15.40 20.38 2.24
CA VAL A 97 14.37 21.37 2.60
C VAL A 97 14.77 22.79 2.19
N PHE A 98 16.06 23.16 2.30
CA PHE A 98 16.57 24.45 1.82
C PHE A 98 16.53 24.57 0.29
N PHE A 99 16.88 23.52 -0.46
CA PHE A 99 16.75 23.51 -1.93
C PHE A 99 15.30 23.67 -2.39
N LYS A 100 14.34 23.05 -1.68
CA LYS A 100 12.90 23.25 -1.93
C LYS A 100 12.45 24.71 -1.70
N SER A 101 13.12 25.44 -0.81
CA SER A 101 12.83 26.85 -0.56
C SER A 101 13.45 27.77 -1.62
N MET A 102 14.61 27.43 -2.18
CA MET A 102 15.24 28.21 -3.26
C MET A 102 14.55 28.03 -4.61
N VAL A 103 13.99 26.84 -4.90
CA VAL A 103 13.18 26.59 -6.11
C VAL A 103 11.92 27.48 -6.16
N LYS A 104 11.42 27.97 -5.04
CA LYS A 104 10.26 28.89 -5.01
C LYS A 104 10.59 30.34 -5.38
N SER A 105 11.86 30.73 -5.44
CA SER A 105 12.25 32.14 -5.66
C SER A 105 13.01 32.39 -6.97
N ALA A 106 13.17 31.36 -7.82
CA ALA A 106 13.87 31.44 -9.10
C ALA A 106 13.01 30.97 -10.29
N ASP A 107 11.69 30.83 -10.09
CA ASP A 107 10.76 30.24 -11.06
C ASP A 107 10.39 31.18 -12.23
N GLU A 108 11.14 32.26 -12.46
CA GLU A 108 10.86 33.19 -13.56
C GLU A 108 12.05 33.52 -14.48
N VAL A 109 13.32 33.21 -14.15
CA VAL A 109 14.45 33.77 -14.93
C VAL A 109 15.62 32.82 -15.25
N LEU A 110 15.60 31.53 -14.93
CA LEU A 110 16.78 30.65 -15.23
C LEU A 110 16.52 29.33 -15.96
N PHE A 111 15.29 29.06 -16.38
CA PHE A 111 14.98 27.79 -17.10
C PHE A 111 15.03 27.91 -18.64
N SER A 112 15.85 28.80 -19.18
CA SER A 112 16.11 28.91 -20.63
C SER A 112 17.35 28.11 -21.10
N GLY A 113 18.05 27.40 -20.22
CA GLY A 113 19.35 26.78 -20.52
C GLY A 113 19.49 25.25 -20.38
N VAL A 114 18.51 24.52 -19.83
CA VAL A 114 18.58 23.05 -19.70
C VAL A 114 17.43 22.43 -20.50
N LYS A 115 17.51 22.62 -21.82
CA LYS A 115 16.58 22.05 -22.78
C LYS A 115 17.18 20.79 -23.37
N GLU A 116 17.32 19.77 -22.53
CA GLU A 116 17.36 18.36 -22.93
C GLU A 116 16.77 17.62 -21.72
N VAL A 117 15.44 17.53 -21.67
CA VAL A 117 14.82 16.39 -20.98
C VAL A 117 15.34 15.20 -21.77
N ASP A 118 16.38 14.56 -21.23
CA ASP A 118 17.15 13.47 -21.84
C ASP A 118 16.18 12.50 -22.52
N GLU A 119 16.37 12.24 -23.81
CA GLU A 119 15.54 11.31 -24.59
C GLU A 119 15.42 9.95 -23.88
N PHE A 120 16.49 9.57 -23.17
CA PHE A 120 16.51 8.42 -22.28
C PHE A 120 15.42 8.46 -21.21
N PHE A 121 15.25 9.58 -20.49
CA PHE A 121 14.26 9.68 -19.42
C PHE A 121 12.82 9.67 -19.93
N GLU A 122 12.53 10.24 -21.10
CA GLU A 122 11.19 10.14 -21.70
C GLU A 122 10.91 8.73 -22.22
N GLN A 123 11.89 8.06 -22.84
CA GLN A 123 11.74 6.66 -23.24
C GLN A 123 11.53 5.75 -22.02
N GLU A 124 12.31 5.91 -20.96
CA GLU A 124 12.16 5.15 -19.71
C GLU A 124 10.82 5.44 -19.03
N LYS A 125 10.35 6.69 -19.04
CA LYS A 125 9.02 7.06 -18.52
C LYS A 125 7.90 6.39 -19.30
N ILE A 126 7.97 6.40 -20.64
CA ILE A 126 7.00 5.71 -21.50
C ILE A 126 7.03 4.20 -21.21
N PHE A 127 8.22 3.60 -21.12
CA PHE A 127 8.38 2.19 -20.77
C PHE A 127 7.75 1.87 -19.41
N LEU A 128 8.05 2.66 -18.38
CA LEU A 128 7.57 2.45 -17.02
C LEU A 128 6.04 2.56 -16.94
N VAL A 129 5.45 3.55 -17.62
CA VAL A 129 3.98 3.71 -17.70
C VAL A 129 3.34 2.51 -18.39
N ASN A 130 3.89 2.09 -19.52
CA ASN A 130 3.38 0.93 -20.26
C ASN A 130 3.51 -0.37 -19.45
N TYR A 131 4.63 -0.56 -18.78
CA TYR A 131 4.88 -1.72 -17.93
C TYR A 131 3.93 -1.76 -16.72
N TYR A 132 3.75 -0.62 -16.03
CA TYR A 132 2.80 -0.50 -14.93
C TYR A 132 1.37 -0.84 -15.39
N ASN A 133 0.93 -0.29 -16.52
CA ASN A 133 -0.41 -0.58 -17.06
C ASN A 133 -0.58 -2.07 -17.37
N ARG A 134 0.42 -2.73 -17.95
CA ARG A 134 0.38 -4.18 -18.21
C ARG A 134 0.27 -5.01 -16.93
N ILE A 135 1.01 -4.65 -15.88
CA ILE A 135 0.90 -5.32 -14.58
C ILE A 135 -0.50 -5.11 -13.99
N ARG A 136 -0.95 -3.85 -13.94
CA ARG A 136 -2.27 -3.50 -13.39
C ARG A 136 -3.41 -4.25 -14.10
N ASP A 137 -3.37 -4.32 -15.42
CA ASP A 137 -4.38 -5.01 -16.21
C ASP A 137 -4.32 -6.53 -15.98
N SER A 138 -3.12 -7.09 -15.81
CA SER A 138 -2.93 -8.51 -15.48
C SER A 138 -3.47 -8.85 -14.09
N CYS A 139 -3.19 -8.03 -13.08
CA CYS A 139 -3.77 -8.16 -11.73
C CYS A 139 -5.30 -8.10 -11.80
N THR A 140 -5.86 -7.13 -12.52
CA THR A 140 -7.31 -6.98 -12.67
C THR A 140 -7.94 -8.22 -13.32
N LYS A 141 -7.29 -8.82 -14.31
CA LYS A 141 -7.75 -10.09 -14.93
C LYS A 141 -7.67 -11.26 -13.95
N ALA A 142 -6.61 -11.36 -13.16
CA ALA A 142 -6.46 -12.41 -12.15
C ALA A 142 -7.51 -12.30 -11.04
N ASP A 143 -7.84 -11.09 -10.58
CA ASP A 143 -8.90 -10.85 -9.61
C ASP A 143 -10.28 -11.26 -10.14
N LYS A 144 -10.57 -10.92 -11.41
CA LYS A 144 -11.80 -11.36 -12.09
C LYS A 144 -11.87 -12.88 -12.19
N MET A 145 -10.77 -13.53 -12.57
CA MET A 145 -10.68 -14.99 -12.65
C MET A 145 -10.98 -15.64 -11.29
N THR A 146 -10.38 -15.11 -10.21
CA THR A 146 -10.61 -15.58 -8.83
C THR A 146 -12.09 -15.47 -8.45
N ARG A 147 -12.75 -14.35 -8.79
CA ARG A 147 -14.19 -14.17 -8.55
C ARG A 147 -15.06 -15.14 -9.35
N VAL A 148 -14.75 -15.37 -10.62
CA VAL A 148 -15.50 -16.32 -11.46
C VAL A 148 -15.34 -17.75 -10.94
N HIS A 149 -14.14 -18.15 -10.52
CA HIS A 149 -13.92 -19.47 -9.89
C HIS A 149 -14.74 -19.65 -8.63
N LYS A 150 -14.85 -18.61 -7.79
CA LYS A 150 -15.72 -18.66 -6.62
C LYS A 150 -17.18 -18.91 -7.01
N ASN A 151 -17.71 -18.17 -8.00
CA ASN A 151 -19.09 -18.36 -8.46
C ASN A 151 -19.34 -19.79 -8.96
N VAL A 152 -18.43 -20.34 -9.77
CA VAL A 152 -18.53 -21.72 -10.26
C VAL A 152 -18.52 -22.73 -9.11
N ALA A 153 -17.68 -22.52 -8.09
CA ALA A 153 -17.68 -23.37 -6.91
C ALA A 153 -19.01 -23.29 -6.13
N ASP A 154 -19.56 -22.08 -5.97
CA ASP A 154 -20.85 -21.86 -5.31
C ASP A 154 -22.00 -22.56 -6.11
N ASP A 155 -21.99 -22.49 -7.45
CA ASP A 155 -22.95 -23.21 -8.31
C ASP A 155 -22.86 -24.73 -8.13
N TYR A 156 -21.65 -25.29 -8.09
CA TYR A 156 -21.46 -26.72 -7.85
C TYR A 156 -21.98 -27.14 -6.47
N ILE A 157 -21.76 -26.32 -5.44
CA ILE A 157 -22.29 -26.57 -4.10
C ILE A 157 -23.82 -26.60 -4.15
N HIS A 158 -24.47 -25.62 -4.78
CA HIS A 158 -25.92 -25.58 -4.92
C HIS A 158 -26.50 -26.79 -5.64
N ILE A 159 -25.91 -27.19 -6.76
CA ILE A 159 -26.32 -28.38 -7.51
C ILE A 159 -26.17 -29.64 -6.66
N SER A 160 -25.03 -29.80 -5.97
CA SER A 160 -24.77 -30.96 -5.11
C SER A 160 -25.75 -31.06 -3.94
N ALA A 161 -26.11 -29.93 -3.33
CA ALA A 161 -27.09 -29.88 -2.24
C ALA A 161 -28.48 -30.24 -2.75
N ALA A 162 -28.90 -29.70 -3.91
CA ALA A 162 -30.18 -30.04 -4.53
C ALA A 162 -30.29 -31.53 -4.86
N LEU A 163 -29.23 -32.14 -5.41
CA LEU A 163 -29.16 -33.58 -5.66
C LEU A 163 -29.28 -34.41 -4.38
N THR A 164 -28.62 -33.97 -3.31
CA THR A 164 -28.67 -34.67 -2.01
C THR A 164 -30.08 -34.62 -1.40
N CYS A 165 -30.85 -33.55 -1.62
CA CYS A 165 -32.24 -33.45 -1.17
C CYS A 165 -33.24 -34.34 -1.95
N VAL A 166 -32.84 -34.86 -3.11
CA VAL A 166 -33.68 -35.73 -3.97
C VAL A 166 -33.37 -37.22 -3.76
N ALA A 167 -32.26 -37.55 -3.10
CA ALA A 167 -31.86 -38.91 -2.72
C ALA A 167 -32.43 -39.30 -1.35
#